data_AF-A0A2E4NAG3-F1
#
_entry.id   AF-A0A2E4NAG3-F1
#
_cell.length_a   1.000
_cell.length_b   1.000
_cell.length_c   1.000
_cell.angle_alpha   90.00
_cell.angle_beta   90.00
_cell.angle_gamma   90.00
#
_symmetry.space_group_name_H-M   'P 1'
#
loop_
_entity.id
_entity.type
_entity.pdbx_description
1 polymer ?
#
loop_
_entity_poly.entity_id
_entity_poly.type
_entity_poly.pdbx_seq_one_letter_code
_entity_poly.pdbx_strand_id
1 'polypeptide(L)'
;MPFRKILIPLLWTTITISAAKGLPTNLKDLPPQNSLPDLFKFNDGTKVTSLAEWKERRKELVEPLMFYQYGSIPPRPDEVTFRTDKEKNHSSGIGKEHWLTLIIGSKRKLEMRIVIYEPKTPGPHPVIIEEEGSLGGSKNAERFMKKNYLFIEYARHDLDPDRKNTAGPAQKAYPEHDWETLAVWAWGGMRVVDYLEGRNDVDMQSIAITGHSRGGKMALLAGALDERISLVIPNGSGAGGAGSSRVLGPGAESIGMNDKPHWYHPRIRIFAEKEAHLPFDQHFLKALVAPRGLLCIESTDDLYANPLGTYATSNAVMPVYELYNKANRNAIRFRRGGHTFSEADWTSLLDFAELTFYDKAPVDGQSFWQIPAEVTPSPDSGGSPGFVKVGNTQNNKDYNYPRVGSFGSVNHEYEIGQYKVSNAEYSNFLNQAAQKSDPNGLFNPKMRIRKELKDGKFIYHPYPATANAAVTYVSWFDALKYCNWLGESYLISDQGRKVQRKSNAKYYLPTEDEWYKACYYDPKNKKYKLYPLRDAHRIENSNKLPSKSSYGMMETSDHIWEWTESKVGEAFRGIRSDSWFQGNNRQAAGRYYSNPDLELGHLGFRVARSASAGTKKAEIKNAGLLKRARRFGR
;
A
#
# COMPACT_ATOMS: atom_id res chain seq x y z
N MET A 1 -20.26 -28.60 48.26
CA MET A 1 -18.98 -27.86 48.38
C MET A 1 -18.69 -27.19 47.06
N PRO A 2 -18.76 -25.85 46.91
CA PRO A 2 -18.47 -25.21 45.64
C PRO A 2 -16.96 -24.95 45.52
N PHE A 3 -16.38 -25.38 44.40
CA PHE A 3 -15.02 -25.07 43.99
C PHE A 3 -14.88 -23.55 43.75
N ARG A 4 -14.14 -22.86 44.62
CA ARG A 4 -13.64 -21.50 44.35
C ARG A 4 -12.64 -21.56 43.20
N LYS A 5 -13.00 -21.01 42.04
CA LYS A 5 -12.01 -20.63 41.02
C LYS A 5 -11.16 -19.49 41.58
N ILE A 6 -9.87 -19.73 41.69
CA ILE A 6 -8.86 -18.72 42.03
C ILE A 6 -8.75 -17.79 40.83
N LEU A 7 -9.29 -16.57 40.94
CA LEU A 7 -8.96 -15.48 40.02
C LEU A 7 -7.50 -15.09 40.29
N ILE A 8 -6.60 -15.42 39.38
CA ILE A 8 -5.30 -14.79 39.30
C ILE A 8 -5.54 -13.45 38.57
N PRO A 9 -5.28 -12.29 39.20
CA PRO A 9 -5.38 -11.02 38.50
C PRO A 9 -4.28 -11.00 37.43
N LEU A 10 -4.65 -11.07 36.15
CA LEU A 10 -3.73 -10.68 35.08
C LEU A 10 -3.44 -9.18 35.31
N LEU A 11 -2.22 -8.86 35.71
CA LEU A 11 -1.70 -7.50 35.68
C LEU A 11 -1.60 -7.08 34.22
N TRP A 12 -2.59 -6.33 33.74
CA TRP A 12 -2.53 -5.63 32.47
C TRP A 12 -1.50 -4.52 32.62
N THR A 13 -0.32 -4.68 32.03
CA THR A 13 0.65 -3.61 31.93
C THR A 13 0.10 -2.55 30.99
N THR A 14 -0.48 -1.48 31.54
CA THR A 14 -0.73 -0.26 30.78
C THR A 14 0.61 0.33 30.37
N ILE A 15 0.90 0.31 29.07
CA ILE A 15 2.02 1.09 28.52
C ILE A 15 1.68 2.55 28.84
N THR A 16 2.39 3.14 29.78
CA THR A 16 2.30 4.57 30.06
C THR A 16 2.88 5.28 28.84
N ILE A 17 1.99 5.81 27.99
CA ILE A 17 2.35 6.62 26.82
C ILE A 17 2.77 8.01 27.34
N SER A 18 3.95 8.06 27.96
CA SER A 18 4.62 9.31 28.29
C SER A 18 5.01 10.02 26.99
N ALA A 19 5.05 11.35 27.00
CA ALA A 19 5.48 12.17 25.88
C ALA A 19 6.79 11.60 25.31
N ALA A 20 6.73 11.08 24.08
CA ALA A 20 7.90 10.50 23.44
C ALA A 20 9.05 11.52 23.50
N LYS A 21 10.19 11.10 24.08
CA LYS A 21 11.41 11.90 24.18
C LYS A 21 11.74 12.52 22.82
N GLY A 22 12.47 13.64 22.81
CA GLY A 22 12.86 14.38 21.60
C GLY A 22 13.69 13.56 20.60
N LEU A 23 13.04 12.66 19.85
CA LEU A 23 13.66 11.89 18.77
C LEU A 23 14.11 12.84 17.65
N PRO A 24 15.17 12.49 16.91
CA PRO A 24 15.76 13.38 15.92
C PRO A 24 14.76 13.72 14.80
N THR A 25 14.67 15.00 14.44
CA THR A 25 13.85 15.46 13.29
C THR A 25 14.71 15.88 12.10
N ASN A 26 16.02 15.93 12.27
CA ASN A 26 16.98 16.18 11.21
C ASN A 26 17.37 14.87 10.53
N LEU A 27 17.19 14.82 9.20
CA LEU A 27 17.48 13.62 8.40
C LEU A 27 18.95 13.18 8.44
N LYS A 28 19.88 14.08 8.78
CA LYS A 28 21.30 13.73 8.95
C LYS A 28 21.53 12.77 10.13
N ASP A 29 20.68 12.85 11.15
CA ASP A 29 20.73 12.00 12.34
C ASP A 29 19.90 10.71 12.17
N LEU A 30 19.25 10.56 11.02
CA LEU A 30 18.43 9.42 10.63
C LEU A 30 18.98 8.83 9.33
N PRO A 31 20.05 8.02 9.37
CA PRO A 31 20.69 7.51 8.16
C PRO A 31 19.69 6.69 7.31
N PRO A 32 19.77 6.78 5.97
CA PRO A 32 18.87 6.04 5.11
C PRO A 32 19.19 4.53 5.18
N GLN A 33 18.14 3.72 5.20
CA GLN A 33 18.19 2.27 5.07
C GLN A 33 17.24 1.84 3.94
N ASN A 34 17.62 0.82 3.16
CA ASN A 34 16.79 0.34 2.04
C ASN A 34 15.89 -0.83 2.44
N SER A 35 16.26 -1.59 3.46
CA SER A 35 15.46 -2.67 4.02
C SER A 35 14.45 -2.14 5.04
N LEU A 36 13.50 -3.01 5.41
CA LEU A 36 12.69 -2.78 6.61
C LEU A 36 13.61 -2.71 7.85
N PRO A 37 13.36 -1.78 8.79
CA PRO A 37 14.09 -1.74 10.06
C PRO A 37 13.98 -3.07 10.81
N ASP A 38 15.07 -3.52 11.43
CA ASP A 38 15.11 -4.81 12.12
C ASP A 38 14.29 -4.79 13.43
N LEU A 39 13.33 -5.72 13.55
CA LEU A 39 12.53 -5.88 14.78
C LEU A 39 13.37 -6.45 15.92
N PHE A 40 14.39 -7.26 15.62
CA PHE A 40 15.22 -7.97 16.58
C PHE A 40 16.52 -7.22 16.90
N LYS A 41 16.47 -5.89 16.84
CA LYS A 41 17.60 -5.02 17.18
C LYS A 41 17.09 -3.85 18.01
N PHE A 42 17.63 -3.67 19.21
CA PHE A 42 17.38 -2.51 20.06
C PHE A 42 17.91 -1.21 19.41
N ASN A 43 17.45 -0.06 19.92
CA ASN A 43 17.88 1.25 19.40
C ASN A 43 19.39 1.52 19.58
N ASP A 44 20.03 0.92 20.59
CA ASP A 44 21.49 0.99 20.80
C ASP A 44 22.29 0.05 19.87
N GLY A 45 21.59 -0.79 19.10
CA GLY A 45 22.13 -1.72 18.14
C GLY A 45 22.38 -3.13 18.66
N THR A 46 22.12 -3.42 19.93
CA THR A 46 22.18 -4.77 20.49
C THR A 46 21.08 -5.66 19.89
N LYS A 47 21.35 -6.96 19.76
CA LYS A 47 20.40 -7.92 19.17
C LYS A 47 19.42 -8.44 20.21
N VAL A 48 18.18 -8.65 19.80
CA VAL A 48 17.14 -9.35 20.56
C VAL A 48 17.21 -10.84 20.21
N THR A 49 17.46 -11.67 21.20
CA THR A 49 17.67 -13.12 21.04
C THR A 49 16.73 -13.98 21.87
N SER A 50 16.01 -13.38 22.82
CA SER A 50 15.08 -14.07 23.71
C SER A 50 13.72 -13.39 23.81
N LEU A 51 12.73 -14.13 24.30
CA LEU A 51 11.39 -13.60 24.57
C LEU A 51 11.39 -12.49 25.63
N ALA A 52 12.28 -12.58 26.63
CA ALA A 52 12.41 -11.53 27.65
C ALA A 52 12.92 -10.22 27.04
N GLU A 53 13.97 -10.29 26.22
CA GLU A 53 14.50 -9.14 25.48
C GLU A 53 13.46 -8.58 24.49
N TRP A 54 12.68 -9.44 23.83
CA TRP A 54 11.61 -9.02 22.94
C TRP A 54 10.56 -8.17 23.67
N LYS A 55 10.17 -8.54 24.90
CA LYS A 55 9.22 -7.76 25.71
C LYS A 55 9.75 -6.36 26.04
N GLU A 56 11.06 -6.20 26.22
CA GLU A 56 11.68 -4.88 26.39
C GLU A 56 11.75 -4.13 25.06
N ARG A 57 12.17 -4.79 23.97
CA ARG A 57 12.21 -4.19 22.63
C ARG A 57 10.84 -3.66 22.19
N ARG A 58 9.77 -4.40 22.49
CA ARG A 58 8.38 -4.01 22.21
C ARG A 58 8.06 -2.60 22.70
N LYS A 59 8.59 -2.18 23.86
CA LYS A 59 8.37 -0.83 24.42
C LYS A 59 9.03 0.25 23.55
N GLU A 60 10.22 -0.02 23.02
CA GLU A 60 10.95 0.90 22.14
C GLU A 60 10.28 1.09 20.77
N LEU A 61 9.47 0.12 20.31
CA LEU A 61 8.76 0.23 19.03
C LEU A 61 7.66 1.30 19.05
N VAL A 62 7.06 1.55 20.22
CA VAL A 62 5.95 2.49 20.39
C VAL A 62 6.42 3.93 20.22
N GLU A 63 7.57 4.29 20.80
CA GLU A 63 8.08 5.67 20.79
C GLU A 63 8.17 6.30 19.39
N PRO A 64 8.83 5.70 18.37
CA PRO A 64 8.90 6.31 17.04
C PRO A 64 7.54 6.36 16.33
N LEU A 65 6.64 5.39 16.56
CA LEU A 65 5.29 5.43 16.01
C LEU A 65 4.51 6.64 16.55
N MET A 66 4.51 6.82 17.87
CA MET A 66 3.79 7.94 18.50
C MET A 66 4.47 9.27 18.21
N PHE A 67 5.80 9.35 18.25
CA PHE A 67 6.53 10.59 17.96
C PHE A 67 6.34 11.03 16.51
N TYR A 68 6.65 10.19 15.53
CA TYR A 68 6.65 10.66 14.15
C TYR A 68 5.26 10.61 13.50
N GLN A 69 4.41 9.65 13.84
CA GLN A 69 3.19 9.36 13.06
C GLN A 69 1.87 9.69 13.78
N TYR A 70 1.70 9.38 15.06
CA TYR A 70 0.36 9.43 15.68
C TYR A 70 0.16 10.53 16.73
N GLY A 71 1.23 11.09 17.29
CA GLY A 71 1.20 12.05 18.40
C GLY A 71 0.98 11.39 19.75
N SER A 72 1.09 12.16 20.83
CA SER A 72 0.78 11.71 22.19
C SER A 72 -0.73 11.62 22.40
N ILE A 73 -1.18 10.55 23.03
CA ILE A 73 -2.60 10.27 23.29
C ILE A 73 -2.90 10.45 24.80
N PRO A 74 -4.09 10.93 25.19
CA PRO A 74 -4.50 10.99 26.59
C PRO A 74 -4.48 9.62 27.28
N PRO A 75 -4.23 9.58 28.60
CA PRO A 75 -4.35 8.35 29.37
C PRO A 75 -5.78 7.80 29.34
N ARG A 76 -5.95 6.60 29.89
CA ARG A 76 -7.27 6.06 30.22
C ARG A 76 -8.02 7.06 31.12
N PRO A 77 -9.28 7.42 30.83
CA PRO A 77 -10.07 8.30 31.69
C PRO A 77 -10.44 7.58 32.99
N ASP A 78 -10.69 8.36 34.05
CA ASP A 78 -11.08 7.82 35.36
C ASP A 78 -12.41 7.05 35.30
N GLU A 79 -13.33 7.48 34.43
CA GLU A 79 -14.66 6.88 34.31
C GLU A 79 -15.19 6.95 32.87
N VAL A 80 -15.85 5.88 32.44
CA VAL A 80 -16.69 5.85 31.23
C VAL A 80 -18.08 5.37 31.66
N THR A 81 -19.03 6.29 31.69
CA THR A 81 -20.45 5.97 31.94
C THR A 81 -21.23 5.97 30.63
N PHE A 82 -22.52 5.68 30.68
CA PHE A 82 -23.36 5.70 29.49
C PHE A 82 -24.78 6.19 29.80
N ARG A 83 -25.45 6.68 28.77
CA ARG A 83 -26.88 6.93 28.74
C ARG A 83 -27.50 6.09 27.62
N THR A 84 -28.63 5.44 27.91
CA THR A 84 -29.42 4.75 26.89
C THR A 84 -30.24 5.76 26.12
N ASP A 85 -30.04 5.85 24.80
CA ASP A 85 -30.79 6.74 23.92
C ASP A 85 -32.02 6.04 23.35
N LYS A 86 -31.89 4.76 22.95
CA LYS A 86 -33.02 3.90 22.53
C LYS A 86 -32.67 2.41 22.58
N GLU A 87 -33.67 1.57 22.74
CA GLU A 87 -33.58 0.11 22.60
C GLU A 87 -34.70 -0.38 21.67
N LYS A 88 -34.40 -1.37 20.83
CA LYS A 88 -35.42 -2.06 20.02
C LYS A 88 -35.00 -3.49 19.70
N ASN A 89 -35.96 -4.32 19.28
CA ASN A 89 -35.64 -5.62 18.69
C ASN A 89 -34.91 -5.42 17.35
N HIS A 90 -33.89 -6.24 17.10
CA HIS A 90 -33.25 -6.29 15.79
C HIS A 90 -34.22 -6.88 14.75
N SER A 91 -34.15 -6.42 13.50
CA SER A 91 -35.07 -6.81 12.43
C SER A 91 -35.07 -8.32 12.11
N SER A 92 -33.94 -9.00 12.36
CA SER A 92 -33.83 -10.45 12.19
C SER A 92 -34.52 -11.27 13.30
N GLY A 93 -34.97 -10.64 14.40
CA GLY A 93 -35.67 -11.29 15.51
C GLY A 93 -34.80 -12.09 16.48
N ILE A 94 -33.49 -12.23 16.24
CA ILE A 94 -32.58 -13.05 17.05
C ILE A 94 -31.87 -12.28 18.18
N GLY A 95 -32.09 -10.97 18.27
CA GLY A 95 -31.37 -10.07 19.17
C GLY A 95 -32.02 -8.70 19.32
N LYS A 96 -31.31 -7.79 19.98
CA LYS A 96 -31.68 -6.40 20.24
C LYS A 96 -30.63 -5.43 19.70
N GLU A 97 -31.04 -4.20 19.48
CA GLU A 97 -30.16 -3.06 19.24
C GLU A 97 -30.26 -2.10 20.44
N HIS A 98 -29.14 -1.88 21.14
CA HIS A 98 -29.01 -0.89 22.20
C HIS A 98 -28.21 0.29 21.67
N TRP A 99 -28.85 1.45 21.58
CA TRP A 99 -28.22 2.69 21.14
C TRP A 99 -27.90 3.51 22.38
N LEU A 100 -26.61 3.71 22.62
CA LEU A 100 -26.09 4.33 23.82
C LEU A 100 -25.20 5.52 23.46
N THR A 101 -25.12 6.49 24.35
CA THR A 101 -24.08 7.51 24.34
C THR A 101 -23.14 7.24 25.51
N LEU A 102 -21.88 6.91 25.22
CA LEU A 102 -20.82 6.84 26.22
C LEU A 102 -20.45 8.25 26.65
N ILE A 103 -20.40 8.48 27.96
CA ILE A 103 -19.99 9.74 28.59
C ILE A 103 -18.61 9.49 29.19
N ILE A 104 -17.60 10.03 28.52
CA ILE A 104 -16.19 9.81 28.84
C ILE A 104 -15.69 10.94 29.74
N GLY A 105 -15.24 10.55 30.94
CA GLY A 105 -14.66 11.44 31.94
C GLY A 105 -13.53 12.27 31.34
N SER A 106 -13.71 13.58 31.30
CA SER A 106 -12.75 14.56 30.81
C SER A 106 -13.13 15.95 31.31
N LYS A 107 -12.22 16.93 31.22
CA LYS A 107 -12.50 18.33 31.62
C LYS A 107 -13.72 18.93 30.89
N ARG A 108 -14.04 18.44 29.68
CA ARG A 108 -15.15 18.93 28.86
C ARG A 108 -16.32 17.96 28.71
N LYS A 109 -16.29 16.79 29.37
CA LYS A 109 -17.25 15.68 29.22
C LYS A 109 -17.50 15.31 27.75
N LEU A 110 -16.74 14.33 27.28
CA LEU A 110 -16.75 13.90 25.89
C LEU A 110 -17.84 12.84 25.71
N GLU A 111 -18.67 12.99 24.69
CA GLU A 111 -19.73 12.03 24.37
C GLU A 111 -19.39 11.28 23.08
N MET A 112 -19.64 9.97 23.06
CA MET A 112 -19.45 9.13 21.88
C MET A 112 -20.59 8.14 21.76
N ARG A 113 -21.32 8.17 20.65
CA ARG A 113 -22.42 7.23 20.42
C ARG A 113 -21.89 5.85 20.04
N ILE A 114 -22.59 4.82 20.49
CA ILE A 114 -22.38 3.42 20.11
C ILE A 114 -23.72 2.73 19.84
N VAL A 115 -23.68 1.66 19.05
CA VAL A 115 -24.79 0.71 18.91
C VAL A 115 -24.27 -0.67 19.23
N ILE A 116 -24.94 -1.36 20.15
CA ILE A 116 -24.66 -2.75 20.51
C ILE A 116 -25.77 -3.62 19.96
N TYR A 117 -25.38 -4.58 19.12
CA TYR A 117 -26.22 -5.65 18.63
C TYR A 117 -26.03 -6.87 19.53
N GLU A 118 -27.02 -7.14 20.37
CA GLU A 118 -26.95 -8.14 21.43
C GLU A 118 -27.82 -9.36 21.08
N PRO A 119 -27.27 -10.59 21.03
CA PRO A 119 -28.05 -11.80 20.77
C PRO A 119 -28.94 -12.13 21.97
N LYS A 120 -30.08 -12.81 21.75
CA LYS A 120 -30.98 -13.23 22.84
C LYS A 120 -30.41 -14.32 23.76
N THR A 121 -29.32 -14.96 23.35
CA THR A 121 -28.68 -16.03 24.11
C THR A 121 -27.99 -15.50 25.36
N PRO A 122 -27.91 -16.26 26.46
CA PRO A 122 -27.12 -15.85 27.63
C PRO A 122 -25.62 -15.70 27.30
N GLY A 123 -24.97 -14.74 27.94
CA GLY A 123 -23.51 -14.52 27.87
C GLY A 123 -22.70 -15.41 28.83
N PRO A 124 -21.39 -15.16 28.99
CA PRO A 124 -20.64 -14.03 28.42
C PRO A 124 -20.41 -14.17 26.91
N HIS A 125 -20.46 -13.04 26.19
CA HIS A 125 -20.36 -12.97 24.73
C HIS A 125 -18.97 -12.49 24.27
N PRO A 126 -18.36 -13.13 23.27
CA PRO A 126 -17.26 -12.51 22.52
C PRO A 126 -17.75 -11.24 21.81
N VAL A 127 -16.84 -10.31 21.52
CA VAL A 127 -17.18 -8.98 21.00
C VAL A 127 -16.43 -8.69 19.71
N ILE A 128 -17.13 -8.15 18.72
CA ILE A 128 -16.54 -7.49 17.56
C ILE A 128 -16.87 -6.00 17.63
N ILE A 129 -15.84 -5.15 17.67
CA ILE A 129 -15.96 -3.69 17.63
C ILE A 129 -15.60 -3.22 16.21
N GLU A 130 -16.53 -2.54 15.56
CA GLU A 130 -16.34 -1.83 14.29
C GLU A 130 -16.43 -0.32 14.52
N GLU A 131 -15.54 0.42 13.88
CA GLU A 131 -15.69 1.87 13.77
C GLU A 131 -16.65 2.22 12.64
N GLU A 132 -17.55 3.17 12.87
CA GLU A 132 -18.43 3.65 11.82
C GLU A 132 -18.55 5.17 11.79
N GLY A 133 -18.76 5.70 10.58
CA GLY A 133 -19.07 7.12 10.39
C GLY A 133 -20.52 7.43 10.76
N SER A 134 -21.43 6.49 10.48
CA SER A 134 -22.86 6.57 10.81
C SER A 134 -23.31 5.25 11.41
N LEU A 135 -23.90 5.31 12.60
CA LEU A 135 -24.31 4.12 13.32
C LEU A 135 -25.63 3.55 12.82
N GLY A 136 -25.77 2.24 12.98
CA GLY A 136 -26.98 1.47 12.75
C GLY A 136 -27.12 0.94 11.32
N GLY A 137 -27.96 -0.07 11.18
CA GLY A 137 -28.26 -0.68 9.87
C GLY A 137 -27.19 -1.65 9.36
N SER A 138 -26.26 -2.10 10.21
CA SER A 138 -25.30 -3.15 9.84
C SER A 138 -26.00 -4.38 9.26
N LYS A 139 -25.58 -4.79 8.07
CA LYS A 139 -25.98 -6.09 7.50
C LYS A 139 -25.22 -7.24 8.14
N ASN A 140 -24.12 -6.96 8.84
CA ASN A 140 -23.25 -7.97 9.45
C ASN A 140 -23.60 -8.27 10.90
N ALA A 141 -24.33 -7.40 11.59
CA ALA A 141 -24.75 -7.65 12.97
C ALA A 141 -25.45 -9.01 13.14
N GLU A 142 -26.34 -9.38 12.21
CA GLU A 142 -27.04 -10.68 12.25
C GLU A 142 -26.07 -11.86 12.17
N ARG A 143 -25.03 -11.76 11.33
CA ARG A 143 -24.01 -12.79 11.15
C ARG A 143 -23.29 -13.10 12.46
N PHE A 144 -22.93 -12.07 13.22
CA PHE A 144 -22.24 -12.19 14.51
C PHE A 144 -23.18 -12.63 15.63
N MET A 145 -24.39 -12.08 15.71
CA MET A 145 -25.39 -12.51 16.69
C MET A 145 -25.78 -13.99 16.53
N LYS A 146 -25.83 -14.51 15.29
CA LYS A 146 -26.04 -15.96 15.03
C LYS A 146 -24.95 -16.86 15.63
N LYS A 147 -23.77 -16.31 15.91
CA LYS A 147 -22.66 -16.99 16.58
C LYS A 147 -22.51 -16.58 18.05
N ASN A 148 -23.52 -15.87 18.59
CA ASN A 148 -23.58 -15.37 19.97
C ASN A 148 -22.51 -14.32 20.30
N TYR A 149 -22.06 -13.54 19.31
CA TYR A 149 -21.18 -12.40 19.53
C TYR A 149 -22.01 -11.13 19.78
N LEU A 150 -21.49 -10.23 20.62
CA LEU A 150 -21.85 -8.83 20.53
C LEU A 150 -21.18 -8.23 19.29
N PHE A 151 -21.95 -7.49 18.50
CA PHE A 151 -21.41 -6.65 17.44
C PHE A 151 -21.63 -5.19 17.84
N ILE A 152 -20.56 -4.39 17.88
CA ILE A 152 -20.60 -3.03 18.38
C ILE A 152 -20.09 -2.08 17.32
N GLU A 153 -20.88 -1.06 16.99
CA GLU A 153 -20.44 0.06 16.17
C GLU A 153 -20.21 1.27 17.08
N TYR A 154 -19.15 2.05 16.84
CA TYR A 154 -18.94 3.34 17.52
C TYR A 154 -18.71 4.49 16.56
N ALA A 155 -19.29 5.66 16.88
CA ALA A 155 -19.32 6.84 16.02
C ALA A 155 -18.01 7.63 16.15
N ARG A 156 -17.00 7.28 15.36
CA ARG A 156 -15.69 7.97 15.40
C ARG A 156 -15.76 9.49 15.21
N HIS A 157 -16.73 9.98 14.43
CA HIS A 157 -16.89 11.41 14.14
C HIS A 157 -17.43 12.23 15.32
N ASP A 158 -17.99 11.58 16.35
CA ASP A 158 -18.36 12.27 17.58
C ASP A 158 -17.12 12.75 18.34
N LEU A 159 -15.98 12.08 18.15
CA LEU A 159 -14.70 12.45 18.77
C LEU A 159 -13.87 13.41 17.92
N ASP A 160 -13.78 13.13 16.62
CA ASP A 160 -13.12 14.01 15.66
C ASP A 160 -13.68 13.83 14.23
N PRO A 161 -14.20 14.89 13.60
CA PRO A 161 -14.66 14.81 12.21
C PRO A 161 -13.49 14.61 11.25
N ASP A 162 -13.69 13.83 10.18
CA ASP A 162 -12.67 13.69 9.15
C ASP A 162 -12.61 14.91 8.23
N ARG A 163 -12.09 16.02 8.76
CA ARG A 163 -12.09 17.31 8.10
C ARG A 163 -10.79 18.06 8.36
N LYS A 164 -10.17 18.54 7.27
CA LYS A 164 -8.97 19.38 7.33
C LYS A 164 -9.20 20.63 8.16
N ASN A 165 -8.16 21.07 8.87
CA ASN A 165 -8.12 22.32 9.64
C ASN A 165 -9.27 22.43 10.66
N THR A 166 -9.74 21.31 11.19
CA THR A 166 -10.83 21.25 12.17
C THR A 166 -10.35 20.43 13.35
N ALA A 167 -10.45 20.98 14.56
CA ALA A 167 -10.20 20.23 15.79
C ALA A 167 -11.51 19.66 16.34
N GLY A 168 -11.54 18.35 16.57
CA GLY A 168 -12.68 17.61 17.11
C GLY A 168 -12.97 17.87 18.60
N PRO A 169 -14.13 17.42 19.10
CA PRO A 169 -14.45 17.44 20.52
C PRO A 169 -13.36 16.84 21.42
N ALA A 170 -12.75 15.71 21.02
CA ALA A 170 -11.71 15.05 21.82
C ALA A 170 -10.44 15.90 21.93
N GLN A 171 -9.95 16.48 20.82
CA GLN A 171 -8.79 17.38 20.83
C GLN A 171 -9.05 18.64 21.66
N LYS A 172 -10.28 19.17 21.66
CA LYS A 172 -10.67 20.30 22.53
C LYS A 172 -10.73 19.92 24.01
N ALA A 173 -11.10 18.67 24.32
CA ALA A 173 -11.14 18.15 25.68
C ALA A 173 -9.75 17.88 26.26
N TYR A 174 -8.78 17.58 25.39
CA TYR A 174 -7.39 17.24 25.72
C TYR A 174 -6.38 18.09 24.91
N PRO A 175 -6.35 19.43 25.10
CA PRO A 175 -5.51 20.33 24.31
C PRO A 175 -4.01 20.19 24.57
N GLU A 176 -3.61 19.53 25.65
CA GLU A 176 -2.21 19.24 26.00
C GLU A 176 -1.58 18.12 25.16
N HIS A 177 -2.39 17.38 24.42
CA HIS A 177 -1.97 16.26 23.58
C HIS A 177 -1.90 16.67 22.11
N ASP A 178 -0.88 16.21 21.41
CA ASP A 178 -0.60 16.51 19.98
C ASP A 178 -1.03 15.37 19.03
N TRP A 179 -1.87 14.45 19.51
CA TRP A 179 -2.59 13.48 18.67
C TRP A 179 -3.47 14.10 17.59
N GLU A 180 -3.60 13.35 16.51
CA GLU A 180 -4.37 13.68 15.32
C GLU A 180 -5.49 12.64 15.08
N THR A 181 -6.28 12.81 14.02
CA THR A 181 -7.56 12.11 13.82
C THR A 181 -7.50 10.59 14.01
N LEU A 182 -6.51 9.88 13.46
CA LEU A 182 -6.44 8.41 13.59
C LEU A 182 -6.18 7.96 15.03
N ALA A 183 -5.36 8.71 15.76
CA ALA A 183 -5.06 8.46 17.17
C ALA A 183 -6.29 8.74 18.05
N VAL A 184 -7.05 9.79 17.75
CA VAL A 184 -8.32 10.10 18.42
C VAL A 184 -9.33 8.96 18.24
N TRP A 185 -9.50 8.48 17.00
CA TRP A 185 -10.45 7.40 16.73
C TRP A 185 -10.02 6.07 17.37
N ALA A 186 -8.72 5.80 17.42
CA ALA A 186 -8.16 4.60 18.07
C ALA A 186 -8.44 4.63 19.57
N TRP A 187 -8.16 5.77 20.20
CA TRP A 187 -8.50 6.01 21.60
C TRP A 187 -9.99 5.86 21.85
N GLY A 188 -10.86 6.32 20.94
CA GLY A 188 -12.31 6.08 21.00
C GLY A 188 -12.67 4.59 21.11
N GLY A 189 -12.08 3.76 20.24
CA GLY A 189 -12.25 2.30 20.31
C GLY A 189 -11.80 1.71 21.66
N MET A 190 -10.72 2.22 22.24
CA MET A 190 -10.26 1.82 23.58
C MET A 190 -11.25 2.24 24.69
N ARG A 191 -12.02 3.32 24.51
CA ARG A 191 -13.09 3.71 25.44
C ARG A 191 -14.29 2.78 25.38
N VAL A 192 -14.58 2.20 24.21
CA VAL A 192 -15.57 1.12 24.11
C VAL A 192 -15.13 -0.05 24.97
N VAL A 193 -13.85 -0.44 24.92
CA VAL A 193 -13.31 -1.52 25.78
C VAL A 193 -13.41 -1.18 27.27
N ASP A 194 -13.16 0.08 27.67
CA ASP A 194 -13.36 0.52 29.07
C ASP A 194 -14.81 0.35 29.53
N TYR A 195 -15.79 0.64 28.66
CA TYR A 195 -17.20 0.42 28.95
C TYR A 195 -17.54 -1.07 29.11
N LEU A 196 -16.92 -1.95 28.32
CA LEU A 196 -17.16 -3.40 28.36
C LEU A 196 -16.70 -4.05 29.67
N GLU A 197 -15.69 -3.50 30.36
CA GLU A 197 -15.23 -4.02 31.65
C GLU A 197 -16.32 -3.99 32.74
N GLY A 198 -17.31 -3.10 32.62
CA GLY A 198 -18.45 -3.02 33.54
C GLY A 198 -19.59 -3.99 33.23
N ARG A 199 -19.48 -4.81 32.18
CA ARG A 199 -20.55 -5.69 31.69
C ARG A 199 -20.27 -7.16 32.05
N ASN A 200 -21.18 -7.77 32.82
CA ASN A 200 -21.05 -9.18 33.23
C ASN A 200 -21.43 -10.18 32.11
N ASP A 201 -22.04 -9.70 31.04
CA ASP A 201 -22.44 -10.47 29.86
C ASP A 201 -21.36 -10.46 28.76
N VAL A 202 -20.17 -9.91 29.01
CA VAL A 202 -19.07 -9.80 28.05
C VAL A 202 -17.93 -10.74 28.41
N ASP A 203 -17.38 -11.44 27.42
CA ASP A 203 -16.12 -12.16 27.53
C ASP A 203 -14.95 -11.22 27.22
N MET A 204 -14.35 -10.66 28.28
CA MET A 204 -13.20 -9.74 28.17
C MET A 204 -11.93 -10.39 27.61
N GLN A 205 -11.89 -11.71 27.41
CA GLN A 205 -10.76 -12.40 26.76
C GLN A 205 -10.94 -12.53 25.24
N SER A 206 -12.13 -12.22 24.73
CA SER A 206 -12.53 -12.46 23.33
C SER A 206 -13.06 -11.18 22.68
N ILE A 207 -12.23 -10.13 22.65
CA ILE A 207 -12.53 -8.84 22.03
C ILE A 207 -11.76 -8.70 20.72
N ALA A 208 -12.48 -8.46 19.62
CA ALA A 208 -11.91 -8.07 18.34
C ALA A 208 -12.18 -6.59 18.03
N ILE A 209 -11.26 -5.95 17.31
CA ILE A 209 -11.51 -4.65 16.66
C ILE A 209 -11.22 -4.73 15.16
N THR A 210 -12.09 -4.11 14.37
CA THR A 210 -12.00 -4.07 12.91
C THR A 210 -12.34 -2.69 12.36
N GLY A 211 -11.98 -2.47 11.10
CA GLY A 211 -12.40 -1.33 10.32
C GLY A 211 -11.89 -1.40 8.89
N HIS A 212 -12.56 -0.70 7.99
CA HIS A 212 -12.18 -0.61 6.58
C HIS A 212 -11.41 0.66 6.27
N SER A 213 -10.39 0.58 5.41
CA SER A 213 -9.64 1.76 4.94
C SER A 213 -8.99 2.52 6.11
N ARG A 214 -9.28 3.81 6.27
CA ARG A 214 -8.87 4.62 7.43
C ARG A 214 -9.32 4.03 8.78
N GLY A 215 -10.45 3.32 8.81
CA GLY A 215 -10.89 2.54 9.96
C GLY A 215 -9.96 1.38 10.29
N GLY A 216 -9.42 0.72 9.27
CA GLY A 216 -8.43 -0.33 9.46
C GLY A 216 -7.10 0.20 10.01
N LYS A 217 -6.68 1.41 9.59
CA LYS A 217 -5.50 2.09 10.16
C LYS A 217 -5.69 2.34 11.65
N MET A 218 -6.86 2.85 12.01
CA MET A 218 -7.27 3.09 13.39
C MET A 218 -7.31 1.78 14.18
N ALA A 219 -7.99 0.74 13.67
CA ALA A 219 -8.16 -0.53 14.36
C ALA A 219 -6.81 -1.17 14.68
N LEU A 220 -5.85 -1.09 13.75
CA LEU A 220 -4.49 -1.55 13.97
C LEU A 220 -3.77 -0.75 15.07
N LEU A 221 -3.94 0.58 15.11
CA LEU A 221 -3.38 1.42 16.17
C LEU A 221 -4.00 1.13 17.54
N ALA A 222 -5.34 1.04 17.63
CA ALA A 222 -6.04 0.69 18.86
C ALA A 222 -5.60 -0.68 19.37
N GLY A 223 -5.56 -1.68 18.49
CA GLY A 223 -5.06 -3.01 18.79
C GLY A 223 -3.61 -3.00 19.26
N ALA A 224 -2.73 -2.21 18.66
CA ALA A 224 -1.33 -2.09 19.08
C ALA A 224 -1.16 -1.45 20.47
N LEU A 225 -2.01 -0.49 20.84
CA LEU A 225 -1.90 0.28 22.09
C LEU A 225 -2.73 -0.31 23.25
N ASP A 226 -3.71 -1.14 22.96
CA ASP A 226 -4.59 -1.75 23.97
C ASP A 226 -4.51 -3.27 23.92
N GLU A 227 -3.83 -3.86 24.90
CA GLU A 227 -3.61 -5.30 24.97
C GLU A 227 -4.89 -6.09 25.28
N ARG A 228 -5.99 -5.43 25.71
CA ARG A 228 -7.32 -6.05 25.93
C ARG A 228 -7.98 -6.53 24.65
N ILE A 229 -7.55 -5.99 23.52
CA ILE A 229 -8.08 -6.38 22.21
C ILE A 229 -7.35 -7.64 21.75
N SER A 230 -7.96 -8.80 21.97
CA SER A 230 -7.40 -10.12 21.65
C SER A 230 -7.28 -10.45 20.14
N LEU A 231 -7.99 -9.71 19.28
CA LEU A 231 -7.95 -9.87 17.81
C LEU A 231 -8.05 -8.52 17.09
N VAL A 232 -7.20 -8.29 16.10
CA VAL A 232 -7.14 -7.04 15.33
C VAL A 232 -7.27 -7.34 13.84
N ILE A 233 -8.25 -6.73 13.16
CA ILE A 233 -8.53 -6.98 11.75
C ILE A 233 -8.53 -5.66 10.94
N PRO A 234 -7.35 -5.17 10.52
CA PRO A 234 -7.30 -4.08 9.55
C PRO A 234 -7.70 -4.59 8.16
N ASN A 235 -8.79 -4.05 7.60
CA ASN A 235 -9.22 -4.36 6.23
C ASN A 235 -8.87 -3.20 5.26
N GLY A 236 -8.14 -3.50 4.19
CA GLY A 236 -7.78 -2.54 3.13
C GLY A 236 -7.11 -1.28 3.69
N SER A 237 -6.29 -1.44 4.73
CA SER A 237 -5.91 -0.30 5.58
C SER A 237 -4.82 0.57 4.98
N GLY A 238 -3.98 0.06 4.08
CA GLY A 238 -3.03 0.87 3.30
C GLY A 238 -1.98 1.65 4.08
N ALA A 239 -1.51 2.75 3.48
CA ALA A 239 -0.43 3.58 4.01
C ALA A 239 -0.76 4.13 5.40
N GLY A 240 0.18 4.00 6.34
CA GLY A 240 -0.03 4.37 7.75
C GLY A 240 -1.04 3.51 8.51
N GLY A 241 -1.47 2.39 7.92
CA GLY A 241 -2.10 1.24 8.56
C GLY A 241 -1.20 0.02 8.39
N ALA A 242 -1.68 -1.04 7.72
CA ALA A 242 -0.92 -2.27 7.53
C ALA A 242 0.14 -2.21 6.41
N GLY A 243 -0.01 -1.31 5.44
CA GLY A 243 0.85 -1.22 4.26
C GLY A 243 2.21 -0.57 4.56
N SER A 244 3.29 -1.17 4.06
CA SER A 244 4.65 -0.63 4.24
C SER A 244 4.78 0.79 3.68
N SER A 245 5.57 1.62 4.37
CA SER A 245 6.03 2.91 3.87
C SER A 245 7.26 2.79 2.96
N ARG A 246 8.01 1.68 3.07
CA ARG A 246 9.27 1.44 2.33
C ARG A 246 9.12 0.48 1.17
N VAL A 247 8.21 -0.48 1.25
CA VAL A 247 7.90 -1.44 0.18
C VAL A 247 6.65 -0.96 -0.52
N LEU A 248 6.80 -0.28 -1.65
CA LEU A 248 5.70 0.34 -2.39
C LEU A 248 5.51 -0.38 -3.73
N GLY A 249 4.38 -1.07 -3.87
CA GLY A 249 3.90 -1.49 -5.19
C GLY A 249 3.55 -0.28 -6.07
N PRO A 250 3.59 -0.41 -7.41
CA PRO A 250 3.10 0.61 -8.32
C PRO A 250 1.67 1.02 -7.99
N GLY A 251 1.42 2.33 -7.92
CA GLY A 251 0.12 2.88 -7.54
C GLY A 251 -0.12 2.97 -6.03
N ALA A 252 0.78 2.45 -5.18
CA ALA A 252 0.64 2.53 -3.72
C ALA A 252 0.66 3.98 -3.21
N GLU A 253 -0.20 4.27 -2.25
CA GLU A 253 -0.15 5.52 -1.50
C GLU A 253 1.17 5.60 -0.70
N SER A 254 1.87 6.72 -0.83
CA SER A 254 3.07 7.02 -0.06
C SER A 254 2.82 8.12 0.98
N ILE A 255 3.79 8.35 1.88
CA ILE A 255 3.76 9.47 2.83
C ILE A 255 3.67 10.81 2.09
N GLY A 256 4.39 10.95 0.98
CA GLY A 256 4.39 12.18 0.17
C GLY A 256 3.08 12.43 -0.59
N MET A 257 2.31 11.38 -0.88
CA MET A 257 1.05 11.49 -1.61
C MET A 257 -0.14 11.82 -0.71
N ASN A 258 -0.06 11.45 0.58
CA ASN A 258 -1.16 11.52 1.53
C ASN A 258 -1.90 12.88 1.51
N ASP A 259 -3.19 12.84 1.21
CA ASP A 259 -4.07 13.99 1.08
C ASP A 259 -4.89 14.39 2.29
N LYS A 260 -4.63 13.71 3.40
CA LYS A 260 -5.23 13.88 4.71
C LYS A 260 -4.15 14.25 5.73
N PRO A 261 -3.68 15.52 5.70
CA PRO A 261 -2.74 16.07 6.68
C PRO A 261 -3.05 15.71 8.13
N HIS A 262 -4.33 15.80 8.47
CA HIS A 262 -4.90 15.75 9.80
C HIS A 262 -5.07 14.31 10.31
N TRP A 263 -4.75 13.29 9.51
CA TRP A 263 -4.79 11.90 9.98
C TRP A 263 -3.60 11.53 10.86
N TYR A 264 -2.45 12.20 10.66
CA TYR A 264 -1.18 11.87 11.28
C TYR A 264 -0.54 13.12 11.86
N HIS A 265 0.30 12.93 12.87
CA HIS A 265 1.15 13.99 13.39
C HIS A 265 2.00 14.61 12.25
N PRO A 266 2.11 15.96 12.15
CA PRO A 266 2.81 16.63 11.05
C PRO A 266 4.26 16.18 10.81
N ARG A 267 4.96 15.73 11.87
CA ARG A 267 6.33 15.17 11.82
C ARG A 267 6.51 14.06 10.78
N ILE A 268 5.49 13.26 10.46
CA ILE A 268 5.63 12.18 9.48
C ILE A 268 6.05 12.69 8.10
N ARG A 269 5.72 13.95 7.79
CA ARG A 269 6.02 14.61 6.51
C ARG A 269 7.50 14.90 6.30
N ILE A 270 8.31 14.85 7.36
CA ILE A 270 9.78 14.89 7.24
C ILE A 270 10.27 13.80 6.26
N PHE A 271 9.55 12.68 6.22
CA PHE A 271 9.88 11.48 5.45
C PHE A 271 9.15 11.35 4.11
N ALA A 272 8.38 12.35 3.68
CA ALA A 272 7.75 12.34 2.36
C ALA A 272 8.81 12.25 1.25
N GLU A 273 8.71 11.23 0.39
CA GLU A 273 9.70 10.86 -0.64
C GLU A 273 11.12 10.55 -0.07
N LYS A 274 11.21 10.37 1.25
CA LYS A 274 12.42 10.13 2.03
C LYS A 274 12.19 9.00 3.04
N GLU A 275 11.30 8.07 2.70
CA GLU A 275 10.86 6.98 3.56
C GLU A 275 12.05 6.08 3.95
N ALA A 276 13.13 6.10 3.16
CA ALA A 276 14.44 5.51 3.48
C ALA A 276 14.99 5.93 4.86
N HIS A 277 14.65 7.12 5.36
CA HIS A 277 15.11 7.66 6.64
C HIS A 277 14.16 7.39 7.81
N LEU A 278 12.99 6.79 7.58
CA LEU A 278 11.99 6.55 8.62
C LEU A 278 12.51 5.49 9.63
N PRO A 279 12.66 5.78 10.93
CA PRO A 279 13.30 4.83 11.86
C PRO A 279 12.44 3.60 12.19
N PHE A 280 11.21 3.54 11.67
CA PHE A 280 10.28 2.42 11.77
C PHE A 280 9.63 2.14 10.40
N ASP A 281 8.83 1.08 10.33
CA ASP A 281 7.81 0.87 9.29
C ASP A 281 6.62 0.13 9.95
N GLN A 282 5.52 -0.10 9.23
CA GLN A 282 4.25 -0.56 9.79
C GLN A 282 4.30 -1.99 10.36
N HIS A 283 5.35 -2.77 10.06
CA HIS A 283 5.61 -4.04 10.77
C HIS A 283 5.90 -3.83 12.26
N PHE A 284 6.35 -2.64 12.69
CA PHE A 284 6.46 -2.29 14.12
C PHE A 284 5.07 -2.28 14.76
N LEU A 285 4.11 -1.59 14.13
CA LEU A 285 2.74 -1.50 14.64
C LEU A 285 2.07 -2.89 14.70
N LYS A 286 2.27 -3.71 13.66
CA LYS A 286 1.80 -5.10 13.63
C LYS A 286 2.46 -5.96 14.72
N ALA A 287 3.75 -5.79 14.98
CA ALA A 287 4.46 -6.56 16.00
C ALA A 287 3.97 -6.24 17.43
N LEU A 288 3.40 -5.06 17.66
CA LEU A 288 2.71 -4.70 18.90
C LEU A 288 1.38 -5.47 19.10
N VAL A 289 0.84 -6.13 18.07
CA VAL A 289 -0.32 -7.01 18.22
C VAL A 289 0.09 -8.37 18.77
N ALA A 290 1.26 -8.90 18.37
CA ALA A 290 1.75 -10.21 18.80
C ALA A 290 1.76 -10.35 20.34
N PRO A 291 1.37 -11.50 20.92
CA PRO A 291 0.94 -12.75 20.26
C PRO A 291 -0.56 -12.85 19.99
N ARG A 292 -1.30 -11.74 20.07
CA ARG A 292 -2.76 -11.70 19.83
C ARG A 292 -3.06 -11.85 18.34
N GLY A 293 -4.30 -12.20 18.00
CA GLY A 293 -4.69 -12.41 16.61
C GLY A 293 -4.53 -11.14 15.77
N LEU A 294 -3.92 -11.27 14.60
CA LEU A 294 -3.83 -10.23 13.59
C LEU A 294 -4.24 -10.82 12.23
N LEU A 295 -5.32 -10.31 11.64
CA LEU A 295 -5.74 -10.68 10.30
C LEU A 295 -5.76 -9.44 9.39
N CYS A 296 -4.79 -9.33 8.49
CA CYS A 296 -4.87 -8.35 7.42
C CYS A 296 -5.76 -8.90 6.29
N ILE A 297 -6.78 -8.14 5.88
CA ILE A 297 -7.61 -8.50 4.72
C ILE A 297 -7.39 -7.45 3.65
N GLU A 298 -6.91 -7.86 2.48
CA GLU A 298 -6.48 -6.97 1.41
C GLU A 298 -7.11 -7.36 0.07
N SER A 299 -7.11 -6.42 -0.88
CA SER A 299 -7.41 -6.73 -2.27
C SER A 299 -6.18 -6.60 -3.15
N THR A 300 -5.97 -7.58 -4.03
CA THR A 300 -4.90 -7.51 -5.04
C THR A 300 -5.18 -6.49 -6.15
N ASP A 301 -6.44 -6.01 -6.26
CA ASP A 301 -6.82 -4.99 -7.24
C ASP A 301 -6.81 -3.56 -6.63
N ASP A 302 -6.71 -3.45 -5.30
CA ASP A 302 -6.58 -2.18 -4.59
C ASP A 302 -5.12 -1.82 -4.37
N LEU A 303 -4.40 -1.53 -5.46
CA LEU A 303 -2.96 -1.21 -5.36
C LEU A 303 -2.68 0.04 -4.50
N TYR A 304 -3.66 0.93 -4.28
CA TYR A 304 -3.52 2.15 -3.49
C TYR A 304 -3.29 1.81 -2.03
N ALA A 305 -4.02 0.82 -1.52
CA ALA A 305 -3.83 0.24 -0.20
C ALA A 305 -2.56 -0.64 -0.09
N ASN A 306 -1.73 -0.71 -1.13
CA ASN A 306 -0.43 -1.37 -1.09
C ASN A 306 -0.47 -2.83 -0.57
N PRO A 307 -1.24 -3.74 -1.21
CA PRO A 307 -1.34 -5.14 -0.80
C PRO A 307 0.02 -5.84 -0.73
N LEU A 308 0.94 -5.49 -1.63
CA LEU A 308 2.32 -5.96 -1.62
C LEU A 308 3.07 -5.52 -0.35
N GLY A 309 2.97 -4.24 0.00
CA GLY A 309 3.56 -3.71 1.22
C GLY A 309 2.92 -4.31 2.48
N THR A 310 1.61 -4.55 2.49
CA THR A 310 0.94 -5.23 3.60
C THR A 310 1.45 -6.66 3.77
N TYR A 311 1.64 -7.41 2.67
CA TYR A 311 2.27 -8.73 2.73
C TYR A 311 3.69 -8.65 3.28
N ALA A 312 4.51 -7.72 2.78
CA ALA A 312 5.89 -7.56 3.23
C ALA A 312 5.98 -7.28 4.74
N THR A 313 5.14 -6.38 5.27
CA THR A 313 5.12 -6.12 6.71
C THR A 313 4.53 -7.27 7.51
N SER A 314 3.51 -7.99 7.03
CA SER A 314 3.00 -9.20 7.71
C SER A 314 4.08 -10.28 7.78
N ASN A 315 4.84 -10.48 6.70
CA ASN A 315 5.94 -11.44 6.65
C ASN A 315 7.07 -11.06 7.61
N ALA A 316 7.41 -9.77 7.69
CA ALA A 316 8.44 -9.27 8.61
C ALA A 316 8.08 -9.51 10.09
N VAL A 317 6.79 -9.63 10.43
CA VAL A 317 6.34 -9.89 11.81
C VAL A 317 6.20 -11.38 12.12
N MET A 318 6.20 -12.27 11.12
CA MET A 318 6.06 -13.71 11.35
C MET A 318 7.06 -14.27 12.38
N PRO A 319 8.36 -13.92 12.34
CA PRO A 319 9.32 -14.42 13.34
C PRO A 319 8.99 -14.00 14.78
N VAL A 320 8.30 -12.87 14.98
CA VAL A 320 7.81 -12.46 16.31
C VAL A 320 6.74 -13.43 16.78
N TYR A 321 5.78 -13.78 15.93
CA TYR A 321 4.75 -14.76 16.28
C TYR A 321 5.32 -16.17 16.50
N GLU A 322 6.34 -16.56 15.73
CA GLU A 322 7.08 -17.81 15.94
C GLU A 322 7.78 -17.84 17.30
N LEU A 323 8.37 -16.72 17.76
CA LEU A 323 8.95 -16.61 19.10
C LEU A 323 7.95 -16.90 20.22
N TYR A 324 6.66 -16.62 19.98
CA TYR A 324 5.56 -16.94 20.90
C TYR A 324 4.92 -18.31 20.67
N ASN A 325 5.38 -19.09 19.69
CA ASN A 325 4.71 -20.31 19.21
C ASN A 325 3.25 -20.06 18.77
N LYS A 326 3.00 -18.91 18.13
CA LYS A 326 1.67 -18.47 17.67
C LYS A 326 1.66 -18.00 16.21
N ALA A 327 2.49 -18.61 15.35
CA ALA A 327 2.55 -18.28 13.91
C ALA A 327 1.17 -18.28 13.23
N ASN A 328 0.26 -19.19 13.65
CA ASN A 328 -1.12 -19.27 13.15
C ASN A 328 -2.02 -18.07 13.51
N ARG A 329 -1.56 -17.15 14.36
CA ARG A 329 -2.25 -15.92 14.75
C ARG A 329 -1.81 -14.69 13.95
N ASN A 330 -0.81 -14.82 13.08
CA ASN A 330 -0.48 -13.82 12.07
C ASN A 330 -1.05 -14.27 10.72
N ALA A 331 -2.07 -13.57 10.25
CA ALA A 331 -2.84 -13.93 9.09
C ALA A 331 -2.93 -12.79 8.08
N ILE A 332 -3.02 -13.18 6.80
CA ILE A 332 -3.27 -12.28 5.69
C ILE A 332 -4.09 -13.01 4.60
N ARG A 333 -5.24 -12.44 4.25
CA ARG A 333 -6.08 -12.90 3.13
C ARG A 333 -6.16 -11.86 2.03
N PHE A 334 -6.22 -12.36 0.80
CA PHE A 334 -6.38 -11.58 -0.41
C PHE A 334 -7.67 -11.94 -1.11
N ARG A 335 -8.34 -10.94 -1.65
CA ARG A 335 -9.45 -11.11 -2.59
C ARG A 335 -9.22 -10.31 -3.88
N ARG A 336 -10.08 -10.56 -4.86
CA ARG A 336 -10.24 -9.73 -6.07
C ARG A 336 -11.28 -8.63 -5.81
N GLY A 337 -11.31 -7.61 -6.67
CA GLY A 337 -12.24 -6.48 -6.64
C GLY A 337 -11.69 -5.23 -5.95
N GLY A 338 -12.28 -4.05 -6.15
CA GLY A 338 -11.73 -2.78 -5.65
C GLY A 338 -11.75 -2.59 -4.11
N HIS A 339 -11.60 -1.33 -3.69
CA HIS A 339 -11.58 -0.90 -2.28
C HIS A 339 -12.97 -1.05 -1.61
N THR A 340 -13.22 -2.20 -0.99
CA THR A 340 -14.50 -2.56 -0.35
C THR A 340 -14.28 -3.47 0.86
N PHE A 341 -15.28 -3.56 1.75
CA PHE A 341 -15.32 -4.57 2.81
C PHE A 341 -16.44 -5.57 2.50
N SER A 342 -16.11 -6.63 1.77
CA SER A 342 -17.06 -7.54 1.13
C SER A 342 -17.62 -8.61 2.08
N GLU A 343 -18.72 -9.26 1.69
CA GLU A 343 -19.28 -10.40 2.44
C GLU A 343 -18.28 -11.54 2.68
N ALA A 344 -17.33 -11.75 1.75
CA ALA A 344 -16.27 -12.74 1.89
C ALA A 344 -15.24 -12.35 2.95
N ASP A 345 -14.95 -11.05 3.06
CA ASP A 345 -14.04 -10.51 4.07
C ASP A 345 -14.66 -10.64 5.47
N TRP A 346 -15.93 -10.32 5.62
CA TRP A 346 -16.69 -10.54 6.87
C TRP A 346 -16.78 -12.02 7.26
N THR A 347 -16.76 -12.93 6.29
CA THR A 347 -16.74 -14.38 6.56
C THR A 347 -15.38 -14.77 7.11
N SER A 348 -14.32 -14.33 6.43
CA SER A 348 -12.94 -14.57 6.85
C SER A 348 -12.65 -13.99 8.25
N LEU A 349 -13.19 -12.82 8.57
CA LEU A 349 -13.08 -12.22 9.91
C LEU A 349 -13.70 -13.13 10.96
N LEU A 350 -14.95 -13.56 10.76
CA LEU A 350 -15.64 -14.43 11.72
C LEU A 350 -14.93 -15.78 11.88
N ASP A 351 -14.50 -16.41 10.79
CA ASP A 351 -13.77 -17.68 10.84
C ASP A 351 -12.44 -17.54 11.60
N PHE A 352 -11.73 -16.42 11.43
CA PHE A 352 -10.49 -16.16 12.15
C PHE A 352 -10.73 -15.77 13.61
N ALA A 353 -11.87 -15.15 13.93
CA ALA A 353 -12.31 -14.93 15.32
C ALA A 353 -12.56 -16.26 16.02
N GLU A 354 -13.26 -17.21 15.38
CA GLU A 354 -13.46 -18.56 15.92
C GLU A 354 -12.13 -19.30 16.12
N LEU A 355 -11.17 -19.15 15.21
CA LEU A 355 -9.82 -19.68 15.38
C LEU A 355 -9.09 -19.01 16.55
N THR A 356 -9.15 -17.69 16.66
CA THR A 356 -8.36 -16.94 17.66
C THR A 356 -8.90 -17.14 19.07
N PHE A 357 -10.22 -17.14 19.24
CA PHE A 357 -10.90 -17.21 20.54
C PHE A 357 -11.11 -18.63 21.02
N TYR A 358 -11.31 -19.58 20.10
CA TYR A 358 -11.71 -20.95 20.44
C TYR A 358 -10.84 -22.05 19.81
N ASP A 359 -9.73 -21.69 19.14
CA ASP A 359 -8.86 -22.62 18.40
C ASP A 359 -9.62 -23.50 17.38
N LYS A 360 -10.75 -23.00 16.85
CA LYS A 360 -11.54 -23.68 15.81
C LYS A 360 -11.03 -23.33 14.41
N ALA A 361 -10.44 -24.31 13.74
CA ALA A 361 -10.00 -24.15 12.35
C ALA A 361 -11.17 -23.83 11.39
N PRO A 362 -10.91 -23.10 10.28
CA PRO A 362 -11.95 -22.79 9.30
C PRO A 362 -12.42 -24.06 8.59
N VAL A 363 -13.72 -24.15 8.31
CA VAL A 363 -14.35 -25.34 7.73
C VAL A 363 -13.83 -25.63 6.31
N ASP A 364 -13.49 -24.59 5.55
CA ASP A 364 -13.00 -24.70 4.17
C ASP A 364 -11.54 -25.21 4.08
N GLY A 365 -10.85 -25.32 5.22
CA GLY A 365 -9.43 -25.70 5.29
C GLY A 365 -8.47 -24.70 4.65
N GLN A 366 -8.94 -23.52 4.22
CA GLN A 366 -8.09 -22.55 3.55
C GLN A 366 -7.15 -21.88 4.54
N SER A 367 -5.87 -21.84 4.16
CA SER A 367 -4.86 -21.08 4.89
C SER A 367 -5.27 -19.61 5.03
N PHE A 368 -5.16 -19.10 6.26
CA PHE A 368 -5.23 -17.67 6.54
C PHE A 368 -3.94 -16.93 6.16
N TRP A 369 -2.88 -17.65 5.76
CA TRP A 369 -1.68 -17.06 5.20
C TRP A 369 -1.69 -17.24 3.68
N GLN A 370 -1.94 -16.14 2.96
CA GLN A 370 -1.95 -16.09 1.51
C GLN A 370 -0.83 -15.17 0.99
N ILE A 371 -0.39 -15.44 -0.23
CA ILE A 371 0.48 -14.56 -1.00
C ILE A 371 -0.37 -13.72 -1.96
N PRO A 372 -0.04 -12.44 -2.19
CA PRO A 372 -0.81 -11.59 -3.10
C PRO A 372 -0.78 -12.19 -4.51
N ALA A 373 -1.95 -12.28 -5.14
CA ALA A 373 -2.07 -12.70 -6.53
C ALA A 373 -1.33 -11.71 -7.44
N GLU A 374 -0.69 -12.24 -8.47
CA GLU A 374 0.05 -11.41 -9.42
C GLU A 374 -0.88 -10.63 -10.34
N VAL A 375 -0.53 -9.37 -10.60
CA VAL A 375 -1.13 -8.59 -11.68
C VAL A 375 -0.50 -9.08 -12.98
N THR A 376 -1.28 -9.82 -13.78
CA THR A 376 -0.81 -10.34 -15.07
C THR A 376 -0.89 -9.25 -16.14
N PRO A 377 0.16 -9.03 -16.95
CA PRO A 377 0.12 -8.06 -18.04
C PRO A 377 -0.89 -8.46 -19.12
N SER A 378 -1.48 -7.46 -19.78
CA SER A 378 -2.33 -7.70 -20.95
C SER A 378 -1.49 -8.29 -22.09
N PRO A 379 -1.93 -9.37 -22.77
CA PRO A 379 -1.19 -9.96 -23.88
C PRO A 379 -1.11 -9.04 -25.11
N ASP A 380 -1.97 -8.01 -25.20
CA ASP A 380 -2.12 -7.16 -26.38
C ASP A 380 -1.34 -5.84 -26.30
N SER A 381 -0.69 -5.52 -25.16
CA SER A 381 0.07 -4.27 -25.03
C SER A 381 1.39 -4.39 -25.77
N GLY A 382 1.47 -4.04 -27.04
CA GLY A 382 2.76 -3.74 -27.65
C GLY A 382 2.70 -3.39 -29.14
N GLY A 383 3.87 -3.31 -29.76
CA GLY A 383 3.96 -2.95 -31.17
C GLY A 383 5.34 -3.22 -31.76
N SER A 384 5.49 -2.86 -33.04
CA SER A 384 6.80 -2.95 -33.69
C SER A 384 7.76 -1.92 -33.10
N PRO A 385 9.06 -2.26 -32.95
CA PRO A 385 10.06 -1.32 -32.48
C PRO A 385 10.08 -0.06 -33.34
N GLY A 386 10.14 1.10 -32.69
CA GLY A 386 10.08 2.39 -33.35
C GLY A 386 10.33 3.53 -32.37
N PHE A 387 10.73 4.69 -32.90
CA PHE A 387 11.00 5.88 -32.10
C PHE A 387 10.19 7.06 -32.67
N VAL A 388 9.64 7.88 -31.77
CA VAL A 388 8.97 9.14 -32.12
C VAL A 388 9.83 10.32 -31.69
N LYS A 389 9.98 11.31 -32.57
CA LYS A 389 10.73 12.53 -32.27
C LYS A 389 9.90 13.48 -31.42
N VAL A 390 10.46 13.90 -30.29
CA VAL A 390 9.87 14.89 -29.38
C VAL A 390 10.66 16.19 -29.47
N GLY A 391 10.00 17.24 -29.95
CA GLY A 391 10.58 18.57 -30.22
C GLY A 391 10.08 19.65 -29.28
N ASN A 392 9.98 20.89 -29.77
CA ASN A 392 9.51 22.06 -29.02
C ASN A 392 10.33 22.28 -27.74
N THR A 393 11.64 22.44 -27.91
CA THR A 393 12.57 22.76 -26.82
C THR A 393 12.12 24.03 -26.07
N GLN A 394 12.46 24.14 -24.79
CA GLN A 394 12.11 25.29 -23.93
C GLN A 394 10.62 25.44 -23.65
N ASN A 395 9.84 24.35 -23.73
CA ASN A 395 8.48 24.39 -23.26
C ASN A 395 8.45 24.59 -21.73
N ASN A 396 7.46 25.34 -21.26
CA ASN A 396 7.18 25.43 -19.83
C ASN A 396 6.77 24.06 -19.29
N LYS A 397 7.04 23.83 -18.00
CA LYS A 397 6.47 22.70 -17.26
C LYS A 397 4.96 22.87 -17.11
N ASP A 398 4.25 21.75 -17.07
CA ASP A 398 2.85 21.69 -16.72
C ASP A 398 2.67 21.87 -15.21
N TYR A 399 1.72 22.71 -14.81
CA TYR A 399 1.41 23.03 -13.42
C TYR A 399 0.02 22.50 -13.08
N ASN A 400 -0.19 21.19 -13.19
CA ASN A 400 -1.44 20.58 -12.73
C ASN A 400 -1.43 20.45 -11.19
N TYR A 401 -2.37 21.12 -10.53
CA TYR A 401 -2.54 21.12 -9.06
C TYR A 401 -3.54 20.03 -8.60
N PRO A 402 -3.40 19.41 -7.41
CA PRO A 402 -2.24 19.32 -6.50
C PRO A 402 -1.71 17.87 -6.36
N ARG A 403 -0.41 17.71 -6.02
CA ARG A 403 0.27 16.59 -5.30
C ARG A 403 1.45 15.90 -5.99
N VAL A 404 1.74 16.23 -7.22
CA VAL A 404 2.96 15.76 -7.87
C VAL A 404 3.49 16.94 -8.66
N GLY A 405 4.78 17.23 -8.51
CA GLY A 405 5.41 18.48 -8.93
C GLY A 405 5.13 18.90 -10.38
N SER A 406 5.73 20.00 -10.79
CA SER A 406 5.64 20.46 -12.17
C SER A 406 6.51 19.59 -13.10
N PHE A 407 5.97 19.06 -14.19
CA PHE A 407 6.69 18.17 -15.12
C PHE A 407 6.59 18.61 -16.58
N GLY A 408 7.43 18.01 -17.41
CA GLY A 408 7.40 18.12 -18.85
C GLY A 408 8.34 19.16 -19.42
N SER A 409 9.06 19.95 -18.61
CA SER A 409 9.99 20.94 -19.16
C SER A 409 11.23 20.24 -19.71
N VAL A 410 11.40 20.28 -21.04
CA VAL A 410 12.54 19.66 -21.72
C VAL A 410 13.18 20.68 -22.66
N ASN A 411 14.48 20.92 -22.47
CA ASN A 411 15.26 21.94 -23.18
C ASN A 411 15.98 21.43 -24.44
N HIS A 412 15.83 20.16 -24.79
CA HIS A 412 16.48 19.52 -25.94
C HIS A 412 15.49 18.65 -26.72
N GLU A 413 15.86 18.34 -27.97
CA GLU A 413 15.14 17.33 -28.76
C GLU A 413 15.67 15.94 -28.42
N TYR A 414 14.76 14.97 -28.41
CA TYR A 414 15.09 13.56 -28.21
C TYR A 414 14.09 12.71 -28.97
N GLU A 415 14.37 11.42 -29.06
CA GLU A 415 13.40 10.45 -29.55
C GLU A 415 13.06 9.48 -28.43
N ILE A 416 11.82 8.99 -28.40
CA ILE A 416 11.35 8.03 -27.40
C ILE A 416 10.67 6.86 -28.07
N GLY A 417 10.80 5.67 -27.48
CA GLY A 417 10.17 4.45 -27.95
C GLY A 417 8.68 4.68 -28.17
N GLN A 418 8.23 4.40 -29.39
CA GLN A 418 6.82 4.48 -29.76
C GLN A 418 6.01 3.53 -28.87
N TYR A 419 6.54 2.33 -28.63
CA TYR A 419 6.01 1.33 -27.71
C TYR A 419 7.01 1.07 -26.57
N LYS A 420 6.54 0.35 -25.54
CA LYS A 420 7.39 -0.22 -24.50
C LYS A 420 8.32 -1.29 -25.11
N VAL A 421 9.43 -1.60 -24.44
CA VAL A 421 10.30 -2.71 -24.86
C VAL A 421 9.50 -4.01 -24.82
N SER A 422 9.54 -4.77 -25.91
CA SER A 422 8.77 -6.01 -26.05
C SER A 422 9.50 -7.24 -25.49
N ASN A 423 8.76 -8.33 -25.26
CA ASN A 423 9.34 -9.63 -24.90
C ASN A 423 10.35 -10.12 -25.96
N ALA A 424 10.11 -9.83 -27.24
CA ALA A 424 11.02 -10.18 -28.33
C ALA A 424 12.33 -9.38 -28.28
N GLU A 425 12.26 -8.06 -28.08
CA GLU A 425 13.43 -7.21 -27.92
C GLU A 425 14.24 -7.60 -26.68
N TYR A 426 13.57 -7.85 -25.56
CA TYR A 426 14.24 -8.26 -24.33
C TYR A 426 14.83 -9.67 -24.43
N SER A 427 14.20 -10.59 -25.16
CA SER A 427 14.79 -11.91 -25.45
C SER A 427 16.10 -11.79 -26.24
N ASN A 428 16.20 -10.85 -27.18
CA ASN A 428 17.45 -10.59 -27.91
C ASN A 428 18.54 -10.09 -26.98
N PHE A 429 18.20 -9.20 -26.04
CA PHE A 429 19.11 -8.76 -24.99
C PHE A 429 19.59 -9.93 -24.12
N LEU A 430 18.68 -10.76 -23.60
CA LEU A 430 19.03 -11.92 -22.76
C LEU A 430 19.94 -12.92 -23.50
N ASN A 431 19.69 -13.16 -24.80
CA ASN A 431 20.53 -14.04 -25.62
C ASN A 431 21.96 -13.51 -25.84
N GLN A 432 22.22 -12.23 -25.58
CA GLN A 432 23.57 -11.65 -25.62
C GLN A 432 24.17 -11.50 -24.22
N ALA A 433 23.38 -11.04 -23.26
CA ALA A 433 23.84 -10.68 -21.92
C ALA A 433 23.88 -11.86 -20.93
N ALA A 434 23.04 -12.89 -21.14
CA ALA A 434 22.81 -13.97 -20.17
C ALA A 434 22.95 -15.39 -20.76
N GLN A 435 23.52 -15.53 -21.97
CA GLN A 435 23.61 -16.82 -22.66
C GLN A 435 24.47 -17.86 -21.92
N LYS A 436 25.58 -17.46 -21.28
CA LYS A 436 26.46 -18.39 -20.55
C LYS A 436 26.00 -18.57 -19.10
N SER A 437 25.58 -17.49 -18.48
CA SER A 437 25.16 -17.40 -17.09
C SER A 437 24.40 -16.09 -16.88
N ASP A 438 23.51 -16.05 -15.90
CA ASP A 438 22.78 -14.83 -15.52
C ASP A 438 23.14 -14.38 -14.10
N PRO A 439 24.37 -13.88 -13.86
CA PRO A 439 24.81 -13.47 -12.52
C PRO A 439 24.09 -12.22 -12.02
N ASN A 440 23.37 -11.55 -12.92
CA ASN A 440 22.70 -10.28 -12.70
C ASN A 440 21.19 -10.45 -12.44
N GLY A 441 20.65 -11.66 -12.58
CA GLY A 441 19.22 -11.94 -12.45
C GLY A 441 18.36 -11.27 -13.52
N LEU A 442 18.89 -11.04 -14.73
CA LEU A 442 18.18 -10.34 -15.82
C LEU A 442 16.91 -11.07 -16.29
N PHE A 443 16.85 -12.38 -16.07
CA PHE A 443 15.71 -13.23 -16.39
C PHE A 443 14.91 -13.57 -15.14
N ASN A 444 13.65 -13.15 -15.11
CA ASN A 444 12.66 -13.61 -14.14
C ASN A 444 11.79 -14.72 -14.78
N PRO A 445 11.61 -15.89 -14.11
CA PRO A 445 10.82 -17.00 -14.66
C PRO A 445 9.33 -16.67 -14.91
N LYS A 446 8.82 -15.56 -14.38
CA LYS A 446 7.45 -15.08 -14.60
C LYS A 446 7.30 -14.19 -15.83
N MET A 447 8.42 -13.81 -16.48
CA MET A 447 8.40 -13.14 -17.77
C MET A 447 7.67 -14.00 -18.81
N ARG A 448 7.11 -13.35 -19.85
CA ARG A 448 6.57 -14.04 -21.03
C ARG A 448 7.68 -14.42 -22.02
N ILE A 449 8.77 -14.97 -21.49
CA ILE A 449 9.97 -15.43 -22.19
C ILE A 449 10.30 -16.82 -21.66
N ARG A 450 10.49 -17.80 -22.54
CA ARG A 450 10.98 -19.13 -22.17
C ARG A 450 12.51 -19.17 -22.17
N LYS A 451 13.09 -19.86 -21.20
CA LYS A 451 14.51 -20.14 -21.08
C LYS A 451 14.75 -21.63 -21.31
N GLU A 452 15.65 -21.97 -22.22
CA GLU A 452 16.03 -23.34 -22.56
C GLU A 452 17.56 -23.50 -22.48
N LEU A 453 18.05 -24.64 -21.99
CA LEU A 453 19.47 -24.96 -22.03
C LEU A 453 19.75 -25.84 -23.25
N LYS A 454 20.54 -25.33 -24.20
CA LYS A 454 20.92 -26.04 -25.42
C LYS A 454 22.42 -25.87 -25.66
N ASP A 455 23.11 -27.00 -25.89
CA ASP A 455 24.57 -27.03 -26.14
C ASP A 455 25.39 -26.25 -25.09
N GLY A 456 24.99 -26.37 -23.81
CA GLY A 456 25.65 -25.69 -22.69
C GLY A 456 25.41 -24.18 -22.60
N LYS A 457 24.45 -23.65 -23.37
CA LYS A 457 24.08 -22.23 -23.40
C LYS A 457 22.59 -22.04 -23.14
N PHE A 458 22.24 -20.99 -22.41
CA PHE A 458 20.87 -20.56 -22.28
C PHE A 458 20.41 -19.84 -23.55
N ILE A 459 19.26 -20.26 -24.06
CA ILE A 459 18.57 -19.62 -25.18
C ILE A 459 17.23 -19.11 -24.66
N TYR A 460 16.94 -17.85 -24.98
CA TYR A 460 15.74 -17.15 -24.56
C TYR A 460 14.84 -16.90 -25.76
N HIS A 461 13.57 -17.27 -25.65
CA HIS A 461 12.59 -17.06 -26.72
C HIS A 461 11.32 -16.44 -26.17
N PRO A 462 10.73 -15.43 -26.84
CA PRO A 462 9.41 -14.97 -26.45
C PRO A 462 8.35 -16.02 -26.80
N TYR A 463 7.23 -16.05 -26.07
CA TYR A 463 6.05 -16.78 -26.55
C TYR A 463 5.49 -16.08 -27.81
N PRO A 464 5.20 -16.80 -28.91
CA PRO A 464 4.78 -16.18 -30.17
C PRO A 464 3.58 -15.23 -30.02
N ALA A 465 2.58 -15.61 -29.22
CA ALA A 465 1.36 -14.82 -29.02
C ALA A 465 1.58 -13.49 -28.27
N THR A 466 2.66 -13.37 -27.49
CA THR A 466 2.98 -12.19 -26.67
C THR A 466 4.35 -11.61 -27.02
N ALA A 467 4.89 -11.93 -28.20
CA ALA A 467 6.25 -11.56 -28.58
C ALA A 467 6.42 -10.05 -28.68
N ASN A 468 5.42 -9.35 -29.23
CA ASN A 468 5.42 -7.89 -29.29
C ASN A 468 4.91 -7.25 -28.01
N ALA A 469 4.32 -8.03 -27.08
CA ALA A 469 3.80 -7.47 -25.84
C ALA A 469 4.95 -6.91 -24.98
N ALA A 470 4.68 -5.86 -24.22
CA ALA A 470 5.63 -5.23 -23.31
C ALA A 470 6.22 -6.26 -22.35
N VAL A 471 7.55 -6.22 -22.21
CA VAL A 471 8.23 -7.01 -21.19
C VAL A 471 7.89 -6.47 -19.80
N THR A 472 7.68 -7.38 -18.85
CA THR A 472 7.35 -7.08 -17.46
C THR A 472 8.14 -7.99 -16.53
N TYR A 473 8.03 -7.81 -15.21
CA TYR A 473 8.93 -8.42 -14.23
C TYR A 473 10.39 -7.99 -14.47
N VAL A 474 10.58 -6.71 -14.81
CA VAL A 474 11.89 -6.10 -15.07
C VAL A 474 12.15 -5.08 -13.97
N SER A 475 13.26 -5.22 -13.24
CA SER A 475 13.67 -4.24 -12.25
C SER A 475 14.16 -2.95 -12.93
N TRP A 476 14.30 -1.86 -12.17
CA TRP A 476 14.90 -0.64 -12.69
C TRP A 476 16.34 -0.89 -13.18
N PHE A 477 17.08 -1.74 -12.47
CA PHE A 477 18.46 -2.08 -12.82
C PHE A 477 18.58 -2.89 -14.11
N ASP A 478 17.63 -3.78 -14.37
CA ASP A 478 17.60 -4.55 -15.62
C ASP A 478 17.33 -3.65 -16.81
N ALA A 479 16.41 -2.69 -16.66
CA ALA A 479 16.11 -1.70 -17.68
C ALA A 479 17.33 -0.83 -18.02
N LEU A 480 18.16 -0.46 -17.03
CA LEU A 480 19.43 0.23 -17.27
C LEU A 480 20.47 -0.65 -17.98
N LYS A 481 20.57 -1.93 -17.61
CA LYS A 481 21.46 -2.89 -18.27
C LYS A 481 21.05 -3.11 -19.73
N TYR A 482 19.75 -3.10 -20.02
CA TYR A 482 19.22 -3.10 -21.38
C TYR A 482 19.67 -1.85 -22.17
N CYS A 483 19.55 -0.65 -21.58
CA CYS A 483 20.06 0.58 -22.19
C CYS A 483 21.59 0.55 -22.41
N ASN A 484 22.34 -0.07 -21.50
CA ASN A 484 23.79 -0.29 -21.67
C ASN A 484 24.11 -1.24 -22.81
N TRP A 485 23.33 -2.29 -23.00
CA TRP A 485 23.48 -3.18 -24.14
C TRP A 485 23.23 -2.46 -25.47
N LEU A 486 22.32 -1.49 -25.51
CA LEU A 486 22.06 -0.69 -26.71
C LEU A 486 23.16 0.35 -27.02
N GLY A 487 23.86 0.89 -26.01
CA GLY A 487 24.82 1.99 -26.26
C GLY A 487 25.70 2.43 -25.08
N GLU A 488 25.96 1.55 -24.13
CA GLU A 488 26.81 1.77 -22.94
C GLU A 488 26.49 3.06 -22.15
N SER A 489 25.20 3.37 -21.99
CA SER A 489 24.73 4.68 -21.53
C SER A 489 24.92 5.01 -20.04
N TYR A 490 25.20 4.03 -19.19
CA TYR A 490 25.17 4.14 -17.74
C TYR A 490 26.44 3.60 -17.10
N LEU A 491 26.97 4.35 -16.14
CA LEU A 491 27.91 3.87 -15.14
C LEU A 491 27.11 3.37 -13.94
N ILE A 492 27.20 2.08 -13.65
CA ILE A 492 26.51 1.42 -12.54
C ILE A 492 27.59 0.88 -11.58
N SER A 493 27.54 1.31 -10.32
CA SER A 493 28.51 0.93 -9.29
C SER A 493 27.82 0.67 -7.95
N ASP A 494 28.58 0.22 -6.95
CA ASP A 494 28.08 -0.07 -5.59
C ASP A 494 26.90 -1.05 -5.59
N GLN A 495 27.08 -2.21 -6.25
CA GLN A 495 26.03 -3.23 -6.44
C GLN A 495 24.71 -2.67 -7.02
N GLY A 496 24.80 -1.67 -7.90
CA GLY A 496 23.63 -1.02 -8.49
C GLY A 496 23.22 0.29 -7.81
N ARG A 497 23.66 0.57 -6.58
CA ARG A 497 23.16 1.71 -5.80
C ARG A 497 23.54 3.08 -6.37
N LYS A 498 24.69 3.17 -7.04
CA LYS A 498 25.16 4.41 -7.68
C LYS A 498 25.06 4.28 -9.19
N VAL A 499 24.13 5.03 -9.78
CA VAL A 499 23.88 5.08 -11.22
C VAL A 499 24.07 6.50 -11.72
N GLN A 500 24.84 6.64 -12.81
CA GLN A 500 25.03 7.89 -13.53
C GLN A 500 24.89 7.66 -15.04
N ARG A 501 24.04 8.45 -15.69
CA ARG A 501 23.98 8.51 -17.16
C ARG A 501 25.26 9.16 -17.69
N LYS A 502 25.92 8.54 -18.67
CA LYS A 502 27.07 9.14 -19.37
C LYS A 502 26.59 10.34 -20.19
N SER A 503 27.42 11.38 -20.30
CA SER A 503 27.08 12.61 -21.06
C SER A 503 26.86 12.36 -22.56
N ASN A 504 27.47 11.31 -23.12
CA ASN A 504 27.33 10.87 -24.50
C ASN A 504 26.37 9.67 -24.67
N ALA A 505 25.56 9.36 -23.66
CA ALA A 505 24.61 8.25 -23.69
C ALA A 505 23.68 8.34 -24.89
N LYS A 506 23.67 7.30 -25.73
CA LYS A 506 22.80 7.25 -26.90
C LYS A 506 21.40 6.74 -26.57
N TYR A 507 21.27 5.76 -25.67
CA TYR A 507 19.99 5.11 -25.33
C TYR A 507 19.78 5.07 -23.81
N TYR A 508 18.70 5.61 -23.29
CA TYR A 508 18.52 5.80 -21.86
C TYR A 508 17.05 5.62 -21.45
N LEU A 509 16.79 5.43 -20.16
CA LEU A 509 15.42 5.54 -19.65
C LEU A 509 15.00 7.01 -19.70
N PRO A 510 13.80 7.35 -20.20
CA PRO A 510 13.34 8.73 -20.18
C PRO A 510 13.28 9.24 -18.73
N THR A 511 13.58 10.52 -18.52
CA THR A 511 13.22 11.21 -17.27
C THR A 511 11.71 11.34 -17.17
N GLU A 512 11.20 11.64 -15.97
CA GLU A 512 9.79 11.98 -15.78
C GLU A 512 9.33 13.15 -16.67
N ASP A 513 10.19 14.16 -16.88
CA ASP A 513 9.89 15.29 -17.77
C ASP A 513 9.83 14.89 -19.24
N GLU A 514 10.77 14.06 -19.69
CA GLU A 514 10.76 13.50 -21.05
C GLU A 514 9.48 12.69 -21.26
N TRP A 515 9.23 11.69 -20.42
CA TRP A 515 8.04 10.84 -20.56
C TRP A 515 6.74 11.67 -20.54
N TYR A 516 6.60 12.61 -19.59
CA TYR A 516 5.39 13.44 -19.47
C TYR A 516 5.19 14.34 -20.70
N LYS A 517 6.25 14.96 -21.22
CA LYS A 517 6.16 15.78 -22.43
C LYS A 517 5.75 14.94 -23.65
N ALA A 518 6.37 13.77 -23.83
CA ALA A 518 6.06 12.87 -24.94
C ALA A 518 4.58 12.43 -24.93
N CYS A 519 4.00 12.29 -23.73
CA CYS A 519 2.64 11.85 -23.54
C CYS A 519 1.60 12.99 -23.71
N TYR A 520 1.80 14.18 -23.12
CA TYR A 520 0.73 15.19 -23.03
C TYR A 520 0.95 16.47 -23.82
N TYR A 521 2.19 16.81 -24.17
CA TYR A 521 2.44 18.09 -24.82
C TYR A 521 1.91 18.06 -26.25
N ASP A 522 1.07 19.03 -26.60
CA ASP A 522 0.60 19.22 -27.96
C ASP A 522 1.52 20.20 -28.69
N PRO A 523 2.35 19.72 -29.63
CA PRO A 523 3.26 20.58 -30.38
C PRO A 523 2.54 21.61 -31.25
N LYS A 524 1.28 21.34 -31.66
CA LYS A 524 0.50 22.26 -32.51
C LYS A 524 -0.01 23.44 -31.72
N ASN A 525 -0.55 23.18 -30.53
CA ASN A 525 -1.14 24.20 -29.66
C ASN A 525 -0.16 24.76 -28.62
N LYS A 526 1.07 24.24 -28.57
CA LYS A 526 2.13 24.61 -27.62
C LYS A 526 1.68 24.60 -26.16
N LYS A 527 0.86 23.61 -25.79
CA LYS A 527 0.29 23.47 -24.45
C LYS A 527 0.16 22.00 -24.07
N TYR A 528 0.12 21.74 -22.78
CA TYR A 528 -0.25 20.42 -22.26
C TYR A 528 -1.76 20.20 -22.44
N LYS A 529 -2.13 19.04 -23.00
CA LYS A 529 -3.54 18.65 -23.04
C LYS A 529 -3.92 18.06 -21.69
N LEU A 530 -4.92 18.67 -21.05
CA LEU A 530 -5.69 18.00 -20.02
C LEU A 530 -6.47 16.85 -20.68
N TYR A 531 -6.57 15.73 -19.98
CA TYR A 531 -7.34 14.61 -20.46
C TYR A 531 -8.85 14.94 -20.48
N PRO A 532 -9.63 14.48 -21.47
CA PRO A 532 -11.05 14.85 -21.62
C PRO A 532 -12.01 14.53 -20.46
N LEU A 533 -11.57 13.90 -19.37
CA LEU A 533 -12.45 13.36 -18.32
C LEU A 533 -12.25 14.05 -16.97
N ARG A 534 -12.31 15.38 -16.97
CA ARG A 534 -12.26 16.19 -15.74
C ARG A 534 -13.54 16.06 -14.89
N ASP A 535 -14.57 15.38 -15.39
CA ASP A 535 -15.86 15.28 -14.72
C ASP A 535 -16.41 13.85 -14.67
N ALA A 536 -17.22 13.59 -13.64
CA ALA A 536 -17.95 12.36 -13.29
C ALA A 536 -17.19 11.26 -12.53
N HIS A 537 -17.76 10.91 -11.38
CA HIS A 537 -17.39 9.87 -10.44
C HIS A 537 -17.68 8.44 -10.99
N ARG A 538 -17.50 8.24 -12.29
CA ARG A 538 -17.68 6.97 -12.99
C ARG A 538 -16.71 6.91 -14.15
N ILE A 539 -15.61 6.18 -13.98
CA ILE A 539 -14.79 5.75 -15.10
C ILE A 539 -14.80 4.23 -15.05
N GLU A 540 -15.54 3.62 -15.97
CA GLU A 540 -15.29 2.24 -16.39
C GLU A 540 -13.88 2.18 -16.98
N ASN A 541 -13.14 1.10 -16.67
CA ASN A 541 -11.79 0.79 -17.12
C ASN A 541 -11.36 1.46 -18.46
N SER A 542 -10.14 1.98 -18.44
CA SER A 542 -9.41 2.79 -19.45
C SER A 542 -9.37 2.28 -20.90
N ASN A 543 -9.98 1.14 -21.22
CA ASN A 543 -9.93 0.51 -22.55
C ASN A 543 -10.60 1.35 -23.67
N LYS A 544 -11.32 2.43 -23.33
CA LYS A 544 -12.01 3.33 -24.28
C LYS A 544 -11.20 4.58 -24.67
N LEU A 545 -10.00 4.75 -24.12
CA LEU A 545 -9.17 5.93 -24.30
C LEU A 545 -8.18 5.77 -25.46
N PRO A 546 -7.95 6.80 -26.30
CA PRO A 546 -6.95 6.71 -27.36
C PRO A 546 -5.58 6.45 -26.74
N SER A 547 -5.00 5.29 -27.02
CA SER A 547 -3.67 4.91 -26.54
C SER A 547 -2.54 5.65 -27.27
N LYS A 548 -2.79 6.85 -27.83
CA LYS A 548 -1.87 7.56 -28.72
C LYS A 548 -1.69 9.02 -28.32
N SER A 549 -0.45 9.42 -28.05
CA SER A 549 -0.08 10.80 -27.74
C SER A 549 -0.04 11.72 -28.96
N SER A 550 0.06 13.04 -28.74
CA SER A 550 0.22 14.02 -29.82
C SER A 550 1.52 13.86 -30.61
N TYR A 551 2.57 13.27 -29.99
CA TYR A 551 3.82 12.91 -30.65
C TYR A 551 3.79 11.51 -31.27
N GLY A 552 2.73 10.72 -31.04
CA GLY A 552 2.57 9.38 -31.59
C GLY A 552 3.10 8.25 -30.70
N MET A 553 3.39 8.54 -29.43
CA MET A 553 3.66 7.52 -28.40
C MET A 553 2.42 6.65 -28.21
N MET A 554 2.59 5.34 -28.22
CA MET A 554 1.49 4.36 -28.18
C MET A 554 1.41 3.65 -26.82
N GLU A 555 0.22 3.13 -26.51
CA GLU A 555 -0.09 2.30 -25.34
C GLU A 555 0.35 2.92 -24.03
N THR A 556 0.09 4.20 -23.90
CA THR A 556 0.36 4.93 -22.66
C THR A 556 -0.66 4.55 -21.59
N SER A 557 -1.91 4.29 -21.97
CA SER A 557 -3.08 4.15 -21.10
C SER A 557 -3.36 2.73 -20.57
N ASP A 558 -2.40 1.81 -20.67
CA ASP A 558 -2.53 0.44 -20.16
C ASP A 558 -2.04 0.28 -18.71
N HIS A 559 -2.28 -0.88 -18.11
CA HIS A 559 -1.96 -1.16 -16.70
C HIS A 559 -0.45 -1.37 -16.44
N ILE A 560 0.42 -1.21 -17.45
CA ILE A 560 1.87 -1.39 -17.31
C ILE A 560 2.50 -0.04 -17.01
N TRP A 561 3.07 0.06 -15.81
CA TRP A 561 3.86 1.19 -15.37
C TRP A 561 5.27 1.11 -15.95
N GLU A 562 5.83 2.28 -16.24
CA GLU A 562 7.11 2.39 -16.93
C GLU A 562 8.15 3.02 -16.05
N TRP A 563 9.28 2.34 -15.89
CA TRP A 563 10.46 2.90 -15.25
C TRP A 563 10.92 4.17 -15.96
N THR A 564 11.15 5.21 -15.17
CA THR A 564 11.88 6.41 -15.58
C THR A 564 13.26 6.42 -14.93
N GLU A 565 14.18 7.23 -15.45
CA GLU A 565 15.48 7.41 -14.80
C GLU A 565 15.37 8.19 -13.47
N SER A 566 14.31 8.98 -13.28
CA SER A 566 14.22 9.96 -12.20
C SER A 566 14.34 9.33 -10.80
N LYS A 567 15.24 9.89 -9.99
CA LYS A 567 15.35 9.61 -8.56
C LYS A 567 14.27 10.39 -7.80
N VAL A 568 13.41 9.68 -7.06
CA VAL A 568 12.39 10.31 -6.19
C VAL A 568 12.87 10.37 -4.74
N GLY A 569 13.66 9.38 -4.32
CA GLY A 569 14.30 9.34 -2.99
C GLY A 569 15.44 8.34 -2.97
N GLU A 570 16.02 8.08 -1.79
CA GLU A 570 17.06 7.05 -1.66
C GLU A 570 16.52 5.64 -1.98
N ALA A 571 15.29 5.34 -1.53
CA ALA A 571 14.67 4.02 -1.71
C ALA A 571 13.94 3.83 -3.05
N PHE A 572 13.71 4.91 -3.83
CA PHE A 572 12.71 4.89 -4.89
C PHE A 572 13.16 5.46 -6.22
N ARG A 573 12.56 4.94 -7.30
CA ARG A 573 12.65 5.45 -8.67
C ARG A 573 11.27 5.77 -9.21
N GLY A 574 11.20 6.80 -10.04
CA GLY A 574 9.96 7.28 -10.64
C GLY A 574 9.42 6.28 -11.65
N ILE A 575 8.10 6.08 -11.62
CA ILE A 575 7.36 5.33 -12.64
C ILE A 575 6.24 6.18 -13.19
N ARG A 576 5.91 5.95 -14.47
CA ARG A 576 4.85 6.65 -15.18
C ARG A 576 3.93 5.69 -15.89
N SER A 577 2.65 6.04 -15.93
CA SER A 577 1.63 5.39 -16.75
C SER A 577 0.57 6.43 -17.08
N ASP A 578 -0.14 6.25 -18.20
CA ASP A 578 -1.32 7.03 -18.55
C ASP A 578 -2.63 6.31 -18.17
N SER A 579 -2.53 5.22 -17.40
CA SER A 579 -3.69 4.50 -16.86
C SER A 579 -4.28 5.18 -15.63
N TRP A 580 -5.60 5.09 -15.54
CA TRP A 580 -6.37 5.54 -14.39
C TRP A 580 -6.19 4.56 -13.23
N PHE A 581 -5.90 5.10 -12.06
CA PHE A 581 -5.75 4.32 -10.85
C PHE A 581 -6.64 4.84 -9.71
N GLN A 582 -7.22 3.95 -8.90
CA GLN A 582 -8.13 4.31 -7.80
C GLN A 582 -7.42 5.18 -6.75
N GLY A 583 -8.14 6.19 -6.22
CA GLY A 583 -7.63 7.21 -5.32
C GLY A 583 -7.86 8.60 -5.88
N ASN A 584 -7.80 9.66 -5.06
CA ASN A 584 -8.15 11.03 -5.45
C ASN A 584 -7.28 11.66 -6.58
N ASN A 585 -6.40 10.88 -7.21
CA ASN A 585 -5.47 11.32 -8.26
C ASN A 585 -6.08 11.06 -9.64
N ARG A 586 -7.01 11.93 -10.01
CA ARG A 586 -7.73 11.98 -11.30
C ARG A 586 -6.86 12.44 -12.48
N GLN A 587 -5.62 11.98 -12.56
CA GLN A 587 -4.65 12.52 -13.51
C GLN A 587 -4.28 11.46 -14.53
N ALA A 588 -4.47 11.83 -15.80
CA ALA A 588 -4.13 10.97 -16.90
C ALA A 588 -2.64 10.63 -16.94
N ALA A 589 -1.72 11.29 -16.23
CA ALA A 589 -0.35 10.79 -16.02
C ALA A 589 -0.14 10.44 -14.55
N GLY A 590 -0.38 9.20 -14.16
CA GLY A 590 -0.01 8.77 -12.82
C GLY A 590 1.50 8.97 -12.64
N ARG A 591 1.91 9.84 -11.71
CA ARG A 591 3.26 9.80 -11.15
C ARG A 591 3.20 8.96 -9.88
N TYR A 592 3.93 7.85 -9.90
CA TYR A 592 4.21 7.07 -8.72
C TYR A 592 5.71 6.77 -8.67
N TYR A 593 6.10 6.04 -7.64
CA TYR A 593 7.46 5.58 -7.48
C TYR A 593 7.43 4.24 -6.77
N SER A 594 8.43 3.41 -7.05
CA SER A 594 8.53 2.06 -6.49
C SER A 594 10.00 1.74 -6.22
N ASN A 595 10.23 0.67 -5.47
CA ASN A 595 11.58 0.19 -5.15
C ASN A 595 12.26 -0.32 -6.43
N PRO A 596 13.52 0.08 -6.72
CA PRO A 596 14.18 -0.23 -7.98
C PRO A 596 14.44 -1.72 -8.21
N ASP A 597 14.44 -2.52 -7.14
CA ASP A 597 14.67 -3.98 -7.19
C ASP A 597 13.40 -4.80 -7.45
N LEU A 598 12.21 -4.18 -7.46
CA LEU A 598 10.96 -4.91 -7.62
C LEU A 598 10.72 -5.31 -9.09
N GLU A 599 10.49 -6.61 -9.29
CA GLU A 599 10.13 -7.22 -10.57
C GLU A 599 8.66 -7.63 -10.56
N LEU A 600 7.76 -6.74 -10.99
CA LEU A 600 6.32 -6.97 -10.94
C LEU A 600 5.72 -7.14 -12.34
N GLY A 601 4.65 -7.93 -12.44
CA GLY A 601 3.95 -8.22 -13.71
C GLY A 601 3.24 -7.01 -14.35
N HIS A 602 3.30 -5.84 -13.72
CA HIS A 602 2.79 -4.58 -14.23
C HIS A 602 3.85 -3.47 -14.25
N LEU A 603 5.14 -3.85 -14.16
CA LEU A 603 6.29 -2.97 -14.33
C LEU A 603 7.08 -3.37 -15.57
N GLY A 604 7.19 -2.44 -16.51
CA GLY A 604 8.03 -2.52 -17.70
C GLY A 604 8.77 -1.20 -17.91
N PHE A 605 9.21 -0.95 -19.15
CA PHE A 605 9.92 0.29 -19.48
C PHE A 605 9.90 0.57 -20.99
N ARG A 606 10.23 1.81 -21.35
CA ARG A 606 10.56 2.23 -22.70
C ARG A 606 11.89 2.95 -22.73
N VAL A 607 12.49 3.02 -23.92
CA VAL A 607 13.81 3.65 -24.12
C VAL A 607 13.65 4.98 -24.83
N ALA A 608 14.36 6.00 -24.37
CA ALA A 608 14.62 7.24 -25.08
C ALA A 608 16.04 7.24 -25.67
N ARG A 609 16.28 8.09 -26.66
CA ARG A 609 17.59 8.27 -27.29
C ARG A 609 17.81 9.72 -27.69
N SER A 610 19.08 10.13 -27.73
CA SER A 610 19.46 11.44 -28.26
C SER A 610 19.01 11.56 -29.71
N ALA A 611 18.40 12.69 -30.08
CA ALA A 611 18.01 12.92 -31.45
C ALA A 611 19.26 12.90 -32.35
N SER A 612 19.26 12.08 -33.40
CA SER A 612 20.34 12.10 -34.39
C SER A 612 20.42 13.50 -35.01
N ALA A 613 21.62 14.11 -35.05
CA ALA A 613 21.86 15.30 -35.84
C ALA A 613 21.39 15.00 -37.27
N GLY A 614 20.38 15.73 -37.73
CA GLY A 614 19.62 15.36 -38.93
C GLY A 614 20.56 15.02 -40.08
N THR A 615 20.50 13.78 -40.56
CA THR A 615 21.05 13.44 -41.86
C THR A 615 20.37 14.38 -42.87
N LYS A 616 21.16 15.29 -43.47
CA LYS A 616 20.74 15.98 -44.69
C LYS A 616 20.14 14.91 -45.61
N LYS A 617 18.89 15.11 -46.03
CA LYS A 617 18.14 14.23 -46.95
C LYS A 617 19.08 13.72 -48.05
N ALA A 618 19.54 12.48 -47.92
CA ALA A 618 20.02 11.72 -49.07
C ALA A 618 18.80 10.99 -49.62
N GLU A 619 18.46 11.29 -50.87
CA GLU A 619 17.37 10.68 -51.61
C GLU A 619 17.47 9.15 -51.56
N ILE A 620 16.52 8.50 -50.90
CA ILE A 620 16.34 7.05 -51.02
C ILE A 620 15.54 6.82 -52.31
N LYS A 621 16.23 6.42 -53.37
CA LYS A 621 15.61 5.86 -54.56
C LYS A 621 14.90 4.55 -54.19
N ASN A 622 13.63 4.47 -54.59
CA ASN A 622 12.78 3.28 -54.52
C ASN A 622 13.49 2.02 -55.04
N ALA A 623 13.56 0.99 -54.21
CA ALA A 623 13.80 -0.38 -54.65
C ALA A 623 12.76 -1.32 -54.02
N GLY A 624 11.79 -1.74 -54.84
CA GLY A 624 11.18 -3.07 -54.80
C GLY A 624 10.23 -3.42 -53.64
N LEU A 625 8.98 -2.98 -53.71
CA LEU A 625 7.86 -3.67 -53.04
C LEU A 625 7.62 -5.03 -53.73
N LEU A 626 8.01 -6.12 -53.08
CA LEU A 626 7.60 -7.48 -53.44
C LEU A 626 6.11 -7.66 -53.14
N LYS A 627 5.36 -8.04 -54.19
CA LYS A 627 3.90 -8.26 -54.19
C LYS A 627 3.49 -9.36 -53.23
N ARG A 628 2.41 -9.10 -52.47
CA ARG A 628 1.63 -10.04 -51.66
C ARG A 628 1.22 -11.28 -52.48
N ALA A 629 1.47 -12.47 -51.94
CA ALA A 629 0.77 -13.70 -52.34
C ALA A 629 -0.59 -13.79 -51.61
N ARG A 630 -1.66 -13.97 -52.40
CA ARG A 630 -3.01 -14.39 -51.98
C ARG A 630 -3.17 -15.88 -52.30
N ARG A 631 -4.06 -16.55 -51.54
CA ARG A 631 -4.48 -17.97 -51.55
C ARG A 631 -3.65 -18.83 -50.60
N PHE A 632 -4.25 -19.61 -49.69
CA PHE A 632 -5.36 -20.55 -49.91
C PHE A 632 -6.42 -20.53 -48.80
N GLY A 633 -7.65 -20.88 -49.19
CA GLY A 633 -8.70 -21.36 -48.31
C GLY A 633 -8.99 -22.84 -48.58
N ARG A 634 -9.70 -23.41 -47.61
CA ARG A 634 -9.95 -24.82 -47.26
C ARG A 634 -8.85 -25.48 -46.45
#